data_AF-A0A1G9U7D8-F1
#
_entry.id   AF-A0A1G9U7D8-F1
#
_cell.length_a   1.000
_cell.length_b   1.000
_cell.length_c   1.000
_cell.angle_alpha   90.00
_cell.angle_beta   90.00
_cell.angle_gamma   90.00
#
_symmetry.space_group_name_H-M   'P 1'
#
loop_
_entity.id
_entity.type
_entity.pdbx_description
1 polymer ?
#
loop_
_entity_poly.entity_id
_entity_poly.type
_entity_poly.pdbx_seq_one_letter_code
_entity_poly.pdbx_strand_id
1 'polypeptide(L)'
;MNGEIIRRDFTPVSGGKVLKEEYVQAIMAILRQYQGELGDEQGLHNAAETILSAGLYWVRAFSGKPEEATIVAMIDELGRPGGRPEKIISVMTLAFVLGTTRMPTDVATGLFDELLYRLFSDESNDQLTAIKTIAAALYTTATDNSPF
;
A
#
# COMPACT_ATOMS: atom_id res chain seq x y z
N MET A 1 -0.57 -34.32 -18.75
CA MET A 1 0.04 -33.28 -17.90
C MET A 1 -0.94 -32.12 -17.88
N ASN A 2 -1.86 -32.10 -16.92
CA ASN A 2 -2.83 -31.02 -16.77
C ASN A 2 -2.39 -30.17 -15.58
N GLY A 3 -1.98 -28.93 -15.87
CA GLY A 3 -1.70 -27.92 -14.87
C GLY A 3 -2.99 -27.52 -14.18
N GLU A 4 -3.13 -27.97 -12.94
CA GLU A 4 -4.20 -27.55 -12.04
C GLU A 4 -3.90 -26.10 -11.64
N ILE A 5 -4.59 -25.15 -12.29
CA ILE A 5 -4.63 -23.77 -11.84
C ILE A 5 -5.39 -23.81 -10.53
N ILE A 6 -4.67 -23.70 -9.41
CA ILE A 6 -5.25 -23.49 -8.09
C ILE A 6 -5.95 -22.12 -8.12
N ARG A 7 -7.22 -22.11 -8.52
CA ARG A 7 -8.16 -21.07 -8.14
C ARG A 7 -8.36 -21.24 -6.64
N ARG A 8 -7.67 -20.43 -5.83
CA ARG A 8 -8.06 -20.26 -4.43
C ARG A 8 -9.40 -19.54 -4.46
N ASP A 9 -10.46 -20.33 -4.36
CA ASP A 9 -11.79 -19.83 -4.00
C ASP A 9 -11.65 -19.18 -2.61
N PHE A 10 -11.59 -17.85 -2.61
CA PHE A 10 -11.69 -17.03 -1.40
C PHE A 10 -13.07 -17.27 -0.80
N THR A 11 -13.14 -18.28 0.07
CA THR A 11 -14.32 -18.54 0.87
C THR A 11 -14.29 -17.53 2.02
N PRO A 12 -15.34 -16.72 2.25
CA PRO A 12 -15.33 -15.76 3.35
C PRO A 12 -15.49 -16.54 4.67
N VAL A 13 -14.38 -16.79 5.36
CA VAL A 13 -14.38 -17.45 6.67
C VAL A 13 -14.18 -16.41 7.77
N SER A 14 -15.21 -16.23 8.60
CA SER A 14 -15.15 -15.69 9.97
C SER A 14 -14.25 -14.44 10.23
N GLY A 15 -14.62 -13.31 9.63
CA GLY A 15 -14.97 -12.10 10.39
C GLY A 15 -13.90 -11.13 10.90
N GLY A 16 -12.59 -11.36 10.73
CA GLY A 16 -11.63 -10.23 10.85
C GLY A 16 -10.18 -10.53 11.20
N LYS A 17 -9.85 -11.64 11.88
CA LYS A 17 -8.44 -11.99 12.18
C LYS A 17 -7.74 -12.71 11.03
N VAL A 18 -8.45 -13.59 10.32
CA VAL A 18 -7.91 -14.35 9.17
C VAL A 18 -7.63 -13.42 7.99
N LEU A 19 -8.54 -12.48 7.70
CA LEU A 19 -8.34 -11.43 6.70
C LEU A 19 -7.12 -10.56 7.01
N LYS A 20 -6.91 -10.13 8.27
CA LYS A 20 -5.77 -9.29 8.61
C LYS A 20 -4.44 -9.97 8.29
N GLU A 21 -4.27 -11.23 8.72
CA GLU A 21 -3.02 -11.97 8.49
C GLU A 21 -2.76 -12.20 7.01
N GLU A 22 -3.78 -12.55 6.23
CA GLU A 22 -3.65 -12.71 4.77
C GLU A 22 -3.21 -11.41 4.08
N TYR A 23 -3.77 -10.27 4.49
CA TYR A 23 -3.34 -8.95 4.01
C TYR A 23 -1.91 -8.62 4.41
N VAL A 24 -1.51 -8.89 5.66
CA VAL A 24 -0.13 -8.70 6.11
C VAL A 24 0.83 -9.53 5.26
N GLN A 25 0.53 -10.81 5.04
CA GLN A 25 1.36 -11.69 4.22
C GLN A 25 1.44 -11.23 2.75
N ALA A 26 0.32 -10.76 2.18
CA ALA A 26 0.30 -10.21 0.82
C ALA A 26 1.16 -8.94 0.71
N ILE A 27 1.03 -8.02 1.66
CA ILE A 27 1.86 -6.80 1.72
C ILE A 27 3.33 -7.19 1.92
N MET A 28 3.65 -8.11 2.84
CA MET A 28 5.01 -8.59 3.06
C MET A 28 5.62 -9.18 1.77
N ALA A 29 4.86 -9.98 1.02
CA ALA A 29 5.33 -10.56 -0.23
C ALA A 29 5.72 -9.50 -1.26
N ILE A 30 4.98 -8.38 -1.31
CA ILE A 30 5.29 -7.22 -2.15
C ILE A 30 6.54 -6.49 -1.62
N LEU A 31 6.62 -6.26 -0.31
CA LEU A 31 7.72 -5.56 0.35
C LEU A 31 9.05 -6.32 0.34
N ARG A 32 9.08 -7.63 0.09
CA ARG A 32 10.32 -8.43 0.03
C ARG A 32 11.36 -7.87 -0.94
N GLN A 33 10.94 -7.14 -1.97
CA GLN A 33 11.86 -6.44 -2.89
C GLN A 33 12.66 -5.31 -2.21
N TYR A 34 12.17 -4.81 -1.07
CA TYR A 34 12.81 -3.81 -0.22
C TYR A 34 13.38 -4.39 1.07
N GLN A 35 13.59 -5.71 1.16
CA GLN A 35 14.14 -6.33 2.37
C GLN A 35 15.47 -5.69 2.81
N GLY A 36 16.34 -5.30 1.87
CA GLY A 36 17.60 -4.61 2.19
C GLY A 36 17.42 -3.26 2.90
N GLU A 37 16.26 -2.62 2.74
CA GLU A 37 15.92 -1.34 3.37
C GLU A 37 15.06 -1.50 4.62
N LEU A 38 14.15 -2.47 4.61
CA LEU A 38 13.19 -2.72 5.69
C LEU A 38 13.73 -3.68 6.77
N GLY A 39 14.89 -4.29 6.56
CA GLY A 39 15.57 -5.15 7.52
C GLY A 39 15.24 -6.64 7.32
N ASP A 40 15.21 -7.37 8.43
CA ASP A 40 14.92 -8.81 8.44
C ASP A 40 13.42 -9.11 8.26
N GLU A 41 13.04 -10.37 8.39
CA GLU A 41 11.64 -10.81 8.27
C GLU A 41 10.71 -10.12 9.28
N GLN A 42 11.24 -9.79 10.47
CA GLN A 42 10.49 -9.04 11.49
C GLN A 42 10.29 -7.58 11.05
N GLY A 43 11.31 -6.96 10.45
CA GLY A 43 11.21 -5.62 9.86
C GLY A 43 10.15 -5.54 8.75
N LEU A 44 10.15 -6.51 7.84
CA LEU A 44 9.11 -6.63 6.79
C LEU A 44 7.71 -6.80 7.37
N HIS A 45 7.56 -7.65 8.39
CA HIS A 45 6.29 -7.85 9.07
C HIS A 45 5.77 -6.56 9.73
N ASN A 46 6.64 -5.86 10.46
CA ASN A 46 6.29 -4.60 11.12
C ASN A 46 5.88 -3.52 10.10
N ALA A 47 6.59 -3.44 8.97
CA ALA A 47 6.24 -2.54 7.87
C ALA A 47 4.87 -2.86 7.28
N ALA A 48 4.59 -4.15 7.02
CA ALA A 48 3.30 -4.59 6.50
C ALA A 48 2.14 -4.30 7.46
N GLU A 49 2.31 -4.55 8.76
CA GLU A 49 1.31 -4.19 9.76
C GLU A 49 1.08 -2.67 9.85
N THR A 50 2.15 -1.88 9.72
CA THR A 50 2.07 -0.41 9.72
C THR A 50 1.27 0.08 8.53
N ILE A 51 1.59 -0.40 7.32
CA ILE A 51 0.85 -0.08 6.09
C ILE A 51 -0.62 -0.45 6.23
N LEU A 52 -0.93 -1.65 6.72
CA LEU A 52 -2.30 -2.10 6.88
C LEU A 52 -3.06 -1.26 7.90
N SER A 53 -2.46 -0.97 9.06
CA SER A 53 -3.09 -0.18 10.13
C SER A 53 -3.34 1.26 9.71
N ALA A 54 -2.31 1.95 9.19
CA ALA A 54 -2.42 3.32 8.71
C ALA A 54 -3.34 3.42 7.48
N GLY A 55 -3.27 2.44 6.59
CA GLY A 55 -4.13 2.35 5.43
C GLY A 55 -5.60 2.22 5.80
N LEU A 56 -5.95 1.31 6.71
CA LEU A 56 -7.32 1.15 7.20
C LEU A 56 -7.84 2.38 7.95
N TYR A 57 -6.97 3.11 8.65
CA TYR A 57 -7.34 4.40 9.25
C TYR A 57 -7.81 5.39 8.17
N TRP A 58 -7.03 5.57 7.11
CA TRP A 58 -7.37 6.50 6.03
C TRP A 58 -8.58 6.04 5.21
N VAL A 59 -8.69 4.75 4.90
CA VAL A 59 -9.89 4.19 4.24
C VAL A 59 -11.15 4.53 5.03
N ARG A 60 -11.13 4.39 6.37
CA ARG A 60 -12.26 4.78 7.23
C ARG A 60 -12.52 6.28 7.22
N ALA A 61 -11.47 7.10 7.21
CA ALA A 61 -11.60 8.56 7.10
C ALA A 61 -12.28 8.94 5.78
N PHE A 62 -11.91 8.31 4.66
CA PHE A 62 -12.56 8.47 3.36
C PHE A 62 -14.03 8.06 3.39
N SER A 63 -14.36 6.90 3.98
CA SER A 63 -15.77 6.46 4.06
C SER A 63 -16.63 7.40 4.91
N GLY A 64 -16.05 8.02 5.94
CA GLY A 64 -16.76 8.96 6.80
C GLY A 64 -16.95 10.35 6.18
N LYS A 65 -15.95 10.83 5.42
CA LYS A 65 -15.93 12.14 4.74
C LYS A 65 -15.05 12.09 3.48
N PRO A 66 -15.59 11.70 2.31
CA PRO A 66 -14.87 11.65 1.06
C PRO A 66 -14.75 13.08 0.47
N GLU A 67 -14.03 13.94 1.17
CA GLU A 67 -13.79 15.34 0.79
C GLU A 67 -12.32 15.55 0.45
N GLU A 68 -12.04 16.53 -0.40
CA GLU A 68 -10.69 16.93 -0.80
C GLU A 68 -9.77 17.18 0.41
N ALA A 69 -10.31 17.77 1.48
CA ALA A 69 -9.59 18.00 2.72
C ALA A 69 -9.03 16.72 3.36
N THR A 70 -9.72 15.58 3.23
CA THR A 70 -9.24 14.28 3.73
C THR A 70 -8.07 13.77 2.89
N ILE A 71 -8.09 13.97 1.57
CA ILE A 71 -6.97 13.63 0.67
C ILE A 71 -5.74 14.47 1.02
N VAL A 72 -5.94 15.79 1.17
CA VAL A 72 -4.86 16.73 1.52
C VAL A 72 -4.22 16.33 2.86
N ALA A 73 -5.04 16.09 3.89
CA ALA A 73 -4.53 15.66 5.20
C ALA A 73 -3.74 14.35 5.14
N MET A 74 -4.18 13.39 4.32
CA MET A 74 -3.44 12.13 4.10
C MET A 74 -2.09 12.36 3.44
N ILE A 75 -2.05 13.14 2.36
CA ILE A 75 -0.80 13.42 1.65
C ILE A 75 0.17 14.24 2.52
N ASP A 76 -0.33 15.16 3.35
CA ASP A 76 0.50 15.91 4.29
C ASP A 76 1.08 15.03 5.40
N GLU A 77 0.31 14.09 5.93
CA GLU A 77 0.80 13.15 6.95
C GLU A 77 1.83 12.18 6.36
N LEU A 78 1.52 11.55 5.22
CA LEU A 78 2.40 10.58 4.57
C LEU A 78 3.65 11.23 3.96
N GLY A 79 3.54 12.51 3.57
CA GLY A 79 4.61 13.31 2.99
C GLY A 79 5.62 13.87 4.00
N ARG A 80 5.49 13.52 5.28
CA ARG A 80 6.45 13.98 6.30
C ARG A 80 7.85 13.42 6.04
N PRO A 81 8.92 14.21 6.30
CA PRO A 81 10.29 13.75 6.19
C PRO A 81 10.55 12.55 7.10
N GLY A 82 11.30 11.58 6.59
CA GLY A 82 11.71 10.37 7.31
C GLY A 82 12.93 9.74 6.66
N GLY A 83 13.41 8.63 7.23
CA GLY A 83 14.39 7.78 6.56
C GLY A 83 13.79 7.10 5.33
N ARG A 84 14.65 6.50 4.51
CA ARG A 84 14.21 5.78 3.30
C ARG A 84 13.16 4.68 3.59
N PRO A 85 13.29 3.87 4.67
CA PRO A 85 12.28 2.87 5.04
C PRO A 85 10.91 3.49 5.32
N GLU A 86 10.87 4.59 6.08
CA GLU A 86 9.64 5.30 6.41
C GLU A 86 8.97 5.88 5.16
N LYS A 87 9.77 6.44 4.25
CA LYS A 87 9.25 6.96 2.97
C LYS A 87 8.63 5.85 2.11
N ILE A 88 9.23 4.67 2.04
CA ILE A 88 8.65 3.51 1.34
C ILE A 88 7.32 3.13 1.99
N ILE A 89 7.28 3.02 3.32
CA ILE A 89 6.05 2.71 4.06
C ILE A 89 4.96 3.74 3.75
N SER A 90 5.28 5.03 3.66
CA SER A 90 4.32 6.08 3.28
C SER A 90 3.74 5.87 1.88
N VAL A 91 4.58 5.59 0.88
CA VAL A 91 4.10 5.35 -0.49
C VAL A 91 3.25 4.07 -0.57
N MET A 92 3.66 3.01 0.12
CA MET A 92 2.88 1.77 0.17
C MET A 92 1.55 1.95 0.91
N THR A 93 1.52 2.79 1.95
CA THR A 93 0.29 3.14 2.65
C THR A 93 -0.67 3.88 1.71
N LEU A 94 -0.17 4.85 0.94
CA LEU A 94 -0.98 5.53 -0.07
C LEU A 94 -1.53 4.53 -1.11
N ALA A 95 -0.68 3.62 -1.61
CA ALA A 95 -1.08 2.60 -2.56
C ALA A 95 -2.24 1.73 -2.07
N PHE A 96 -2.13 1.27 -0.83
CA PHE A 96 -3.16 0.47 -0.18
C PHE A 96 -4.49 1.25 -0.10
N VAL A 97 -4.46 2.50 0.39
CA VAL A 97 -5.67 3.33 0.53
C VAL A 97 -6.36 3.55 -0.80
N LEU A 98 -5.60 3.98 -1.82
CA LEU A 98 -6.14 4.27 -3.15
C LEU A 98 -6.73 3.02 -3.82
N GLY A 99 -6.07 1.87 -3.67
CA GLY A 99 -6.59 0.60 -4.19
C GLY A 99 -7.85 0.15 -3.46
N THR A 100 -7.84 0.15 -2.11
CA THR A 100 -9.01 -0.25 -1.32
C THR A 100 -10.21 0.66 -1.56
N THR A 101 -10.01 1.96 -1.75
CA THR A 101 -11.08 2.92 -2.06
C THR A 101 -11.50 2.92 -3.53
N ARG A 102 -10.84 2.11 -4.39
CA ARG A 102 -11.05 2.05 -5.84
C ARG A 102 -10.97 3.44 -6.49
N MET A 103 -10.00 4.24 -6.06
CA MET A 103 -9.76 5.56 -6.61
C MET A 103 -9.51 5.45 -8.13
N PRO A 104 -10.07 6.34 -8.97
CA PRO A 104 -9.77 6.35 -10.40
C PRO A 104 -8.26 6.40 -10.66
N THR A 105 -7.79 5.61 -11.63
CA THR A 105 -6.34 5.40 -11.87
C THR A 105 -5.59 6.68 -12.19
N ASP A 106 -6.22 7.61 -12.90
CA ASP A 106 -5.68 8.94 -13.20
C ASP A 106 -5.46 9.78 -11.93
N VAL A 107 -6.45 9.82 -11.04
CA VAL A 107 -6.35 10.47 -9.73
C VAL A 107 -5.29 9.81 -8.87
N ALA A 108 -5.30 8.47 -8.80
CA ALA A 108 -4.33 7.71 -8.03
C ALA A 108 -2.89 7.98 -8.49
N THR A 109 -2.67 8.03 -9.81
CA THR A 109 -1.36 8.34 -10.40
C THR A 109 -0.89 9.73 -9.99
N GLY A 110 -1.75 10.74 -10.07
CA GLY A 110 -1.40 12.10 -9.64
C GLY A 110 -1.01 12.20 -8.16
N LEU A 111 -1.75 11.51 -7.28
CA LEU A 111 -1.44 11.47 -5.84
C LEU A 111 -0.13 10.71 -5.54
N PHE A 112 0.16 9.65 -6.28
CA PHE A 112 1.45 8.96 -6.17
C PHE A 112 2.61 9.84 -6.59
N ASP A 113 2.51 10.51 -7.74
CA ASP A 113 3.57 11.37 -8.25
C ASP A 113 3.84 12.53 -7.28
N GLU A 114 2.79 13.12 -6.69
CA GLU A 114 2.93 14.14 -5.65
C GLU A 114 3.69 13.62 -4.42
N LEU A 115 3.31 12.44 -3.90
CA LEU A 115 3.98 11.88 -2.72
C LEU A 115 5.43 11.47 -3.02
N LEU A 116 5.69 10.91 -4.20
CA LEU A 116 7.04 10.57 -4.65
C LEU A 116 7.91 11.81 -4.79
N TYR A 117 7.37 12.90 -5.34
CA TYR A 117 8.09 14.16 -5.44
C TYR A 117 8.46 14.71 -4.05
N ARG A 118 7.53 14.68 -3.08
CA ARG A 118 7.79 15.15 -1.70
C ARG A 118 8.85 14.34 -0.98
N LEU A 119 8.86 13.02 -1.17
CA LEU A 119 9.69 12.11 -0.38
C LEU A 119 11.02 11.78 -1.07
N PHE A 120 11.09 11.78 -2.39
CA PHE A 120 12.17 11.20 -3.17
C PHE A 120 12.65 12.12 -4.30
N SER A 121 12.57 13.45 -4.11
CA SER A 121 12.97 14.45 -5.11
C SER A 121 14.42 14.32 -5.61
N ASP A 122 15.27 13.69 -4.82
CA ASP A 122 16.72 13.59 -4.97
C ASP A 122 17.17 12.19 -5.39
N GLU A 123 16.22 11.28 -5.65
CA GLU A 123 16.50 9.92 -6.12
C GLU A 123 16.58 9.82 -7.65
N SER A 124 17.26 8.78 -8.13
CA SER A 124 17.36 8.52 -9.56
C SER A 124 16.06 7.95 -10.13
N ASN A 125 15.84 8.11 -11.43
CA ASN A 125 14.68 7.56 -12.12
C ASN A 125 14.54 6.03 -11.94
N ASP A 126 15.66 5.29 -11.88
CA ASP A 126 15.64 3.84 -11.70
C ASP A 126 15.12 3.45 -10.30
N GLN A 127 15.54 4.18 -9.27
CA GLN A 127 15.07 3.97 -7.90
C GLN A 127 13.57 4.30 -7.78
N LEU A 128 13.13 5.42 -8.38
CA LEU A 128 11.72 5.79 -8.44
C LEU A 128 10.88 4.76 -9.20
N THR A 129 11.42 4.16 -10.27
CA THR A 129 10.73 3.13 -11.06
C THR A 129 10.46 1.88 -10.24
N ALA A 130 11.41 1.46 -9.40
CA ALA A 130 11.21 0.35 -8.48
C ALA A 130 10.07 0.65 -7.48
N ILE A 131 10.07 1.85 -6.89
CA ILE A 131 9.05 2.26 -5.91
C ILE A 131 7.67 2.27 -6.58
N LYS A 132 7.56 2.86 -7.77
CA LYS A 132 6.33 2.91 -8.56
C LYS A 132 5.79 1.51 -8.90
N THR A 133 6.66 0.58 -9.26
CA THR A 133 6.26 -0.79 -9.63
C THR A 133 5.64 -1.51 -8.45
N ILE A 134 6.26 -1.42 -7.28
CA ILE A 134 5.81 -2.09 -6.06
C ILE A 134 4.53 -1.42 -5.53
N ALA A 135 4.45 -0.10 -5.61
CA ALA A 135 3.24 0.65 -5.29
C ALA A 135 2.07 0.24 -6.18
N ALA A 136 2.28 0.07 -7.49
CA ALA A 136 1.26 -0.38 -8.43
C ALA A 136 0.80 -1.82 -8.13
N ALA A 137 1.72 -2.71 -7.74
CA ALA A 137 1.38 -4.07 -7.33
C ALA A 137 0.49 -4.08 -6.07
N LEU A 138 0.82 -3.25 -5.08
CA LEU A 138 0.00 -3.11 -3.87
C LEU A 138 -1.36 -2.46 -4.16
N TYR A 139 -1.40 -1.41 -4.99
CA TYR A 139 -2.66 -0.80 -5.44
C TYR A 139 -3.58 -1.84 -6.09
N THR A 140 -3.04 -2.65 -7.00
CA THR A 140 -3.82 -3.71 -7.70
C THR A 140 -4.31 -4.75 -6.69
N THR A 141 -3.42 -5.24 -5.82
CA THR A 141 -3.78 -6.22 -4.78
C THR A 141 -4.88 -5.67 -3.86
N ALA A 142 -4.77 -4.42 -3.43
CA ALA A 142 -5.75 -3.78 -2.56
C ALA A 142 -7.10 -3.54 -3.27
N THR A 143 -7.08 -3.26 -4.58
CA THR A 143 -8.28 -3.12 -5.41
C THR A 143 -9.02 -4.45 -5.54
N ASP A 144 -8.31 -5.52 -5.89
CA ASP A 144 -8.89 -6.84 -6.16
C ASP A 144 -9.49 -7.48 -4.90
N ASN A 145 -8.91 -7.19 -3.74
CA ASN A 145 -9.34 -7.75 -2.46
C ASN A 145 -10.25 -6.79 -1.66
N SER A 146 -10.55 -5.59 -2.19
CA SER A 146 -11.30 -4.59 -1.44
C SER A 146 -12.71 -5.08 -1.11
N PRO A 147 -13.12 -5.03 0.18
CA PRO A 147 -14.49 -5.31 0.59
C PRO A 147 -15.46 -4.15 0.31
N PHE A 148 -14.95 -3.03 -0.24
CA PHE A 148 -15.71 -1.82 -0.58
C PHE A 148 -16.00 -1.74 -2.09
#